data_AF-A0A3D2PAQ6-F1
#
_entry.id   AF-A0A3D2PAQ6-F1
#
_cell.length_a   1.000
_cell.length_b   1.000
_cell.length_c   1.000
_cell.angle_alpha   90.00
_cell.angle_beta   90.00
_cell.angle_gamma   90.00
#
_symmetry.space_group_name_H-M   'P 1'
#
loop_
_entity.id
_entity.type
_entity.pdbx_description
1 polymer ?
#
loop_
_entity_poly.entity_id
_entity_poly.type
_entity_poly.pdbx_seq_one_letter_code
_entity_poly.pdbx_strand_id
1 'polypeptide(L)' 'MPVFIGRDREARRAYGFDEVAIVPGTTTIDPEDTDISFKLGDLKLEIPFLASAMDGVVDVKFAIAMGKLGALAVLNLDG' A
#
# COMPACT_ATOMS: atom_id res chain seq x y z
N MET A 1 26.24 0.09 7.73
CA MET A 1 27.24 1.11 8.10
C MET A 1 26.61 2.46 7.86
N PRO A 2 26.51 3.35 8.86
CA PRO A 2 26.05 4.72 8.65
C PRO A 2 27.00 5.46 7.71
N VAL A 3 26.44 6.30 6.83
CA VAL A 3 27.23 7.15 5.92
C VAL A 3 27.34 8.53 6.56
N PHE A 4 28.57 8.99 6.77
CA PHE A 4 28.81 10.35 7.29
C PHE A 4 28.68 11.35 6.15
N ILE A 5 27.77 12.31 6.29
CA ILE A 5 27.61 13.44 5.36
C ILE A 5 28.35 14.67 5.90
N GLY A 6 28.62 14.73 7.20
CA GLY A 6 29.40 15.77 7.86
C GLY A 6 30.05 15.30 9.15
N ARG A 7 30.79 16.19 9.82
CA ARG A 7 31.64 15.89 11.00
C ARG A 7 30.93 15.10 12.09
N ASP A 8 29.66 15.44 12.36
CA ASP A 8 28.80 14.77 13.34
C ASP A 8 27.40 14.52 12.76
N ARG A 9 27.30 14.31 11.44
CA ARG A 9 26.02 14.06 10.75
C ARG A 9 26.07 12.73 10.02
N GLU A 10 25.38 11.75 10.61
CA GLU A 10 25.16 10.45 10.02
C GLU A 10 23.85 10.42 9.21
N ALA A 11 23.84 9.64 8.14
CA ALA A 11 22.66 9.31 7.39
C ALA A 11 22.53 7.80 7.22
N ARG A 12 21.27 7.35 7.20
CA ARG A 12 20.90 6.00 6.84
C ARG A 12 20.58 5.96 5.35
N ARG A 13 21.13 4.96 4.65
CA ARG A 13 20.73 4.68 3.27
C ARG A 13 19.28 4.21 3.23
N ALA A 14 18.47 4.85 2.40
CA ALA A 14 17.13 4.43 2.02
C ALA A 14 17.15 3.83 0.60
N TYR A 15 16.11 3.08 0.26
CA TYR A 15 15.94 2.49 -1.07
C TYR A 15 14.56 2.81 -1.61
N GLY A 16 14.50 3.18 -2.89
CA GLY A 16 13.25 3.26 -3.64
C GLY A 16 12.77 1.88 -4.11
N PHE A 17 11.54 1.80 -4.63
CA PHE A 17 11.02 0.56 -5.21
C PHE A 17 11.82 0.12 -6.45
N ASP A 18 12.36 1.07 -7.23
CA ASP A 18 13.17 0.78 -8.43
C ASP A 18 14.55 0.18 -8.10
N GLU A 19 14.99 0.27 -6.84
CA GLU A 19 16.28 -0.27 -6.38
C GLU A 19 16.17 -1.69 -5.81
N VAL A 20 14.96 -2.25 -5.70
CA VAL A 20 14.71 -3.55 -5.07
C VAL A 20 13.81 -4.43 -5.92
N ALA A 21 13.97 -5.75 -5.77
CA ALA A 21 13.10 -6.74 -6.39
C ALA A 21 12.86 -7.90 -5.41
N ILE A 22 11.72 -8.57 -5.56
CA ILE A 22 11.41 -9.78 -4.81
C ILE A 22 12.15 -10.95 -5.46
N VAL A 23 12.96 -11.65 -4.66
CA VAL A 23 13.63 -12.89 -5.09
C VAL A 23 12.63 -14.04 -4.99
N PRO A 24 12.55 -14.94 -5.99
CA PRO A 24 11.70 -16.13 -5.91
C PRO A 24 11.97 -16.95 -4.65
N GLY A 25 10.90 -17.35 -3.96
CA GLY A 25 10.98 -18.23 -2.80
C GLY A 25 11.18 -19.69 -3.18
N THR A 26 11.27 -20.55 -2.16
CA THR A 26 11.42 -22.01 -2.34
C THR A 26 10.13 -22.72 -2.72
N THR A 27 9.00 -22.04 -2.62
CA THR A 27 7.66 -22.58 -2.87
C THR A 27 7.00 -21.81 -3.99
N THR A 28 6.37 -22.52 -4.91
CA THR A 28 5.52 -21.96 -5.96
C THR A 28 4.07 -22.28 -5.63
N ILE A 29 3.22 -21.26 -5.66
CA ILE A 29 1.78 -21.36 -5.40
C ILE A 29 1.07 -20.89 -6.68
N ASP A 30 -0.06 -21.51 -7.01
CA ASP A 30 -0.90 -21.01 -8.09
C ASP A 30 -1.45 -19.62 -7.69
N PRO A 31 -1.33 -18.59 -8.54
CA PRO A 31 -1.93 -17.29 -8.28
C PRO A 31 -3.42 -17.36 -7.93
N GLU A 32 -4.17 -18.33 -8.48
CA GLU A 32 -5.60 -18.52 -8.18
C GLU A 32 -5.84 -19.03 -6.74
N ASP A 33 -4.86 -19.69 -6.13
CA ASP A 33 -4.93 -20.19 -4.76
C ASP A 33 -4.46 -19.16 -3.71
N THR A 34 -4.05 -17.95 -4.14
CA THR A 34 -3.48 -16.94 -3.25
C THR A 34 -4.57 -16.09 -2.59
N ASP A 35 -4.64 -16.10 -1.26
CA ASP A 35 -5.53 -15.20 -0.50
C ASP A 35 -4.95 -13.79 -0.47
N ILE A 36 -5.66 -12.85 -1.12
CA ILE A 36 -5.31 -11.43 -1.17
C ILE A 36 -6.15 -10.58 -0.21
N SER A 37 -6.97 -11.20 0.65
CA SER A 37 -7.77 -10.48 1.64
C SER A 37 -6.89 -9.80 2.68
N PHE A 38 -7.34 -8.63 3.15
CA PHE A 38 -6.58 -7.80 4.07
C PHE A 38 -7.43 -7.43 5.28
N LYS A 39 -6.85 -7.52 6.48
CA LYS A 39 -7.52 -7.15 7.73
C LYS A 39 -6.92 -5.87 8.30
N LEU A 40 -7.75 -4.83 8.42
CA LEU A 40 -7.42 -3.57 9.04
C LEU A 40 -8.26 -3.38 10.30
N GLY A 41 -7.70 -3.74 11.46
CA GLY A 41 -8.47 -3.77 12.71
C GLY A 41 -9.63 -4.77 12.60
N ASP A 42 -10.85 -4.30 12.81
CA ASP A 42 -12.06 -5.12 12.68
C ASP A 42 -12.62 -5.18 11.24
N LEU A 43 -12.05 -4.40 10.31
CA LEU A 43 -12.45 -4.38 8.91
C LEU A 43 -11.72 -5.47 8.12
N LYS A 44 -12.48 -6.31 7.41
CA LYS A 44 -11.95 -7.22 6.40
C LYS A 44 -12.22 -6.67 4.99
N LEU A 45 -11.17 -6.56 4.20
CA LEU A 45 -11.21 -6.19 2.78
C LEU A 45 -10.92 -7.44 1.94
N GLU A 46 -11.55 -7.54 0.78
CA GLU A 46 -11.30 -8.65 -0.16
C GLU A 46 -9.99 -8.43 -0.92
N ILE A 47 -9.59 -7.17 -1.12
CA ILE A 47 -8.33 -6.79 -1.77
C ILE A 47 -7.59 -5.72 -0.96
N PRO A 48 -6.24 -5.70 -0.98
CA PRO A 48 -5.44 -4.87 -0.08
C PRO A 48 -5.25 -3.44 -0.63
N PHE A 49 -6.31 -2.82 -1.14
CA PHE A 49 -6.25 -1.50 -1.76
C PHE A 49 -7.03 -0.45 -0.96
N LEU A 50 -6.37 0.68 -0.73
CA LEU A 50 -6.92 1.86 -0.07
C LEU A 50 -6.75 3.06 -1.01
N ALA A 51 -7.85 3.71 -1.38
CA ALA A 51 -7.79 4.92 -2.19
C ALA A 51 -7.41 6.13 -1.34
N SER A 52 -6.55 7.00 -1.88
CA SER A 52 -6.05 8.21 -1.20
C SER A 52 -7.18 9.18 -0.88
N ALA A 53 -7.15 9.78 0.32
CA ALA A 53 -8.09 10.81 0.76
C ALA A 53 -7.80 12.17 0.09
N MET A 54 -8.03 12.25 -1.21
CA MET A 54 -7.76 13.46 -2.01
C MET A 54 -8.98 13.79 -2.86
N ASP A 55 -9.35 15.08 -2.91
CA ASP A 55 -10.51 15.56 -3.66
C ASP A 55 -10.40 15.28 -5.17
N GLY A 56 -9.16 15.25 -5.69
CA GLY A 56 -8.88 14.91 -7.07
C GLY A 56 -8.92 13.42 -7.40
N VAL A 57 -9.13 12.55 -6.40
CA VAL A 57 -9.08 11.08 -6.55
C VAL A 57 -10.39 10.43 -6.14
N VAL A 58 -10.94 10.79 -4.97
CA VAL A 58 -12.08 10.09 -4.39
C VAL A 58 -13.29 11.02 -4.30
N ASP A 59 -14.29 10.74 -5.13
CA ASP A 59 -15.65 11.23 -4.94
C ASP A 59 -16.56 10.13 -4.35
N VAL A 60 -17.81 10.48 -4.02
CA VAL A 60 -18.78 9.53 -3.45
C VAL A 60 -19.05 8.35 -4.38
N LYS A 61 -19.13 8.57 -5.70
CA LYS A 61 -19.43 7.50 -6.66
C LYS A 61 -18.27 6.53 -6.77
N PHE A 62 -17.05 7.04 -6.79
CA PHE A 62 -15.81 6.29 -6.79
C PHE A 62 -15.67 5.48 -5.50
N ALA A 63 -15.98 6.07 -4.35
CA ALA A 63 -15.94 5.37 -3.06
C ALA A 63 -16.91 4.17 -3.03
N ILE A 64 -18.13 4.34 -3.56
CA ILE A 64 -19.10 3.23 -3.70
C ILE A 64 -18.57 2.15 -4.64
N ALA A 65 -17.97 2.54 -5.78
CA ALA A 65 -17.42 1.59 -6.74
C ALA A 65 -16.27 0.77 -6.14
N MET A 66 -15.34 1.42 -5.43
CA MET A 66 -14.25 0.76 -4.72
C MET A 66 -14.74 -0.20 -3.65
N GLY A 67 -15.74 0.21 -2.86
CA GLY A 67 -16.37 -0.65 -1.86
C GLY A 67 -16.99 -1.91 -2.46
N LYS A 68 -17.64 -1.81 -3.64
CA LYS A 68 -18.19 -2.96 -4.36
C LYS A 68 -17.12 -3.92 -4.89
N LEU A 69 -15.91 -3.43 -5.14
CA LEU A 69 -14.75 -4.25 -5.52
C LEU A 69 -14.05 -4.88 -4.29
N GLY A 70 -14.56 -4.63 -3.07
CA GLY A 70 -13.98 -5.14 -1.83
C GLY A 70 -12.75 -4.38 -1.35
N ALA A 71 -12.53 -3.17 -1.87
CA ALA A 71 -11.48 -2.24 -1.44
C ALA A 71 -12.06 -1.13 -0.54
N LEU A 72 -11.16 -0.35 0.06
CA LEU A 72 -11.52 0.83 0.86
C LEU A 72 -11.21 2.12 0.09
N ALA A 73 -12.12 3.08 0.14
CA ALA A 73 -11.87 4.44 -0.33
C ALA A 73 -12.11 5.42 0.81
N VAL A 74 -11.25 6.43 0.92
CA VAL A 74 -11.30 7.41 2.01
C VAL A 74 -11.76 8.74 1.45
N LEU A 75 -12.87 9.26 1.97
CA LEU A 75 -13.37 10.59 1.62
C LEU A 75 -12.57 11.65 2.38
N ASN A 76 -12.10 12.65 1.65
CA ASN A 76 -11.56 13.85 2.25
C ASN A 76 -12.72 14.78 2.67
N LEU A 77 -12.69 15.28 3.90
CA LEU A 77 -13.76 16.10 4.49
C LEU A 77 -13.31 17.53 4.82
N ASP A 78 -12.08 17.91 4.46
CA ASP A 78 -11.52 19.25 4.66
C ASP A 78 -11.79 20.21 3.47
N GLY A 79 -12.88 19.98 2.72
CA GLY A 79 -13.29 20.75 1.53
C GLY A 79 -14.27 21.88 1.82
#